data_AF-A0A329R963-F1
#
_entry.id   AF-A0A329R963-F1
#
_cell.length_a   1.000
_cell.length_b   1.000
_cell.length_c   1.000
_cell.angle_alpha   90.00
_cell.angle_beta   90.00
_cell.angle_gamma   90.00
#
_symmetry.space_group_name_H-M   'P 1'
#
loop_
_entity.id
_entity.type
_entity.pdbx_description
1 polymer ?
#
loop_
_entity_poly.entity_id
_entity_poly.type
_entity_poly.pdbx_seq_one_letter_code
_entity_poly.pdbx_strand_id
1 'polypeptide(L)'
;MSRCLGTQQSHPLYTRICLPKDWGKRRNKLVSIREERLRNAYDFVMDPRHYVDPAKAQYCDERFETTEGDFCGVRFEKVQFS
;
A
#
# COMPACT_ATOMS: atom_id res chain seq x y z
N MET A 1 -23.22 9.76 6.76
CA MET A 1 -22.87 8.33 6.95
C MET A 1 -21.85 7.96 5.88
N SER A 2 -20.62 7.63 6.29
CA SER A 2 -19.40 7.66 5.48
C SER A 2 -19.35 6.59 4.37
N ARG A 3 -19.14 7.02 3.12
CA ARG A 3 -18.92 6.15 1.93
C ARG A 3 -17.50 5.56 1.85
N CYS A 4 -16.67 5.75 2.88
CA CYS A 4 -15.25 5.37 2.85
C CYS A 4 -14.95 3.88 3.13
N LEU A 5 -15.95 3.08 3.53
CA LEU A 5 -15.72 1.68 3.96
C LEU A 5 -15.82 0.65 2.82
N GLY A 6 -16.43 1.00 1.69
CA GLY A 6 -16.69 0.06 0.59
C GLY A 6 -15.43 -0.35 -0.18
N THR A 7 -14.44 0.53 -0.26
CA THR A 7 -13.19 0.31 -1.01
C THR A 7 -12.10 -0.35 -0.18
N GLN A 8 -12.19 -0.32 1.15
CA GLN A 8 -11.14 -0.86 2.01
C GLN A 8 -11.24 -2.37 2.20
N GLN A 9 -12.45 -2.95 2.22
CA GLN A 9 -12.64 -4.39 2.49
C GLN A 9 -12.06 -5.29 1.40
N SER A 10 -11.95 -4.81 0.16
CA SER A 10 -11.34 -5.55 -0.95
C SER A 10 -9.81 -5.49 -0.96
N HIS A 11 -9.19 -4.65 -0.11
CA HIS A 11 -7.76 -4.50 -0.09
C HIS A 11 -7.10 -5.73 0.58
N PRO A 12 -6.05 -6.32 0.00
CA PRO A 12 -5.40 -7.54 0.53
C PRO A 12 -4.82 -7.38 1.94
N LEU A 13 -4.40 -6.16 2.31
CA LEU A 13 -3.96 -5.84 3.68
C LEU A 13 -5.10 -5.48 4.64
N TYR A 14 -6.35 -5.46 4.19
CA TYR A 14 -7.47 -5.17 5.07
C TYR A 14 -7.66 -6.31 6.07
N THR A 15 -7.76 -5.93 7.33
CA THR A 15 -8.30 -6.84 8.34
C THR A 15 -9.08 -6.01 9.33
N ARG A 16 -10.27 -6.48 9.65
CA ARG A 16 -11.14 -5.83 10.63
C ARG A 16 -10.53 -5.99 12.02
N ILE A 17 -10.19 -4.88 12.67
CA ILE A 17 -9.71 -4.87 14.06
C ILE A 17 -10.82 -4.32 14.96
N CYS A 18 -11.21 -5.10 15.96
CA CYS A 18 -12.11 -4.64 17.01
C CYS A 18 -11.28 -4.29 18.25
N LEU A 19 -11.29 -3.01 18.64
CA LEU A 19 -10.55 -2.52 19.80
C LEU A 19 -11.46 -2.39 21.03
N PRO A 20 -11.08 -3.00 22.17
CA PRO A 20 -11.77 -2.80 23.44
C PRO A 20 -11.78 -1.32 23.85
N LYS A 21 -12.80 -0.90 24.61
CA LYS A 21 -12.87 0.47 25.16
C LYS A 21 -11.76 0.71 26.20
N ASP A 22 -11.51 -0.30 27.03
CA ASP A 22 -10.46 -0.30 28.06
C ASP A 22 -9.07 -0.13 27.46
N TRP A 23 -8.26 0.73 28.09
CA TRP A 23 -6.95 1.13 27.57
C TRP A 23 -5.93 -0.01 27.61
N GLY A 24 -5.86 -0.76 28.72
CA GLY A 24 -4.94 -1.87 28.87
C GLY A 24 -5.23 -2.98 27.87
N LYS A 25 -6.51 -3.38 27.77
CA LYS A 25 -6.97 -4.37 26.79
C LYS A 25 -6.79 -3.90 25.35
N ARG A 26 -6.98 -2.61 25.06
CA ARG A 26 -6.69 -2.03 23.73
C ARG A 26 -5.22 -2.15 23.40
N ARG A 27 -4.32 -1.72 24.28
CA ARG A 27 -2.87 -1.81 24.08
C ARG A 27 -2.44 -3.26 23.86
N ASN A 28 -2.90 -4.17 24.71
CA ASN A 28 -2.56 -5.60 24.60
C ASN A 28 -3.04 -6.18 23.26
N LYS A 29 -4.25 -5.83 22.81
CA LYS A 29 -4.76 -6.24 21.50
C LYS A 29 -3.91 -5.71 20.35
N LEU A 30 -3.51 -4.43 20.39
CA LEU A 30 -2.66 -3.83 19.36
C LEU A 30 -1.27 -4.46 19.32
N VAL A 31 -0.65 -4.72 20.47
CA VAL A 31 0.63 -5.41 20.56
C VAL A 31 0.51 -6.84 20.01
N SER A 32 -0.56 -7.56 20.35
CA SER A 32 -0.76 -8.94 19.89
C SER A 32 -0.88 -9.10 18.37
N ILE A 33 -1.34 -8.05 17.66
CA ILE A 33 -1.50 -8.10 16.20
C ILE A 33 -0.32 -7.47 15.45
N ARG A 34 0.61 -6.82 16.15
CA ARG A 34 1.67 -6.01 15.51
C ARG A 34 2.54 -6.83 14.56
N GLU A 35 3.05 -7.96 15.05
CA GLU A 35 3.98 -8.80 14.27
C GLU A 35 3.31 -9.40 13.04
N GLU A 36 2.09 -9.90 13.18
CA GLU A 36 1.29 -10.41 12.07
C GLU A 36 1.06 -9.33 11.01
N ARG A 37 0.74 -8.10 11.42
CA ARG A 37 0.55 -6.98 10.49
C ARG A 37 1.82 -6.60 9.74
N LEU A 38 2.96 -6.57 10.42
CA LEU A 38 4.24 -6.28 9.79
C LEU A 38 4.63 -7.36 8.79
N ARG A 39 4.43 -8.63 9.14
CA ARG A 39 4.70 -9.76 8.24
C ARG A 39 3.80 -9.73 7.01
N ASN A 40 2.49 -9.57 7.19
CA ASN A 40 1.56 -9.51 6.06
C ASN A 40 1.86 -8.33 5.13
N ALA A 41 2.27 -7.18 5.69
CA ALA A 41 2.69 -6.03 4.90
C ALA A 41 3.99 -6.31 4.11
N TYR A 42 4.97 -6.96 4.74
CA TYR A 42 6.21 -7.36 4.08
C TYR A 42 5.93 -8.34 2.94
N ASP A 43 5.17 -9.41 3.19
CA ASP A 43 4.83 -10.43 2.19
C ASP A 43 4.07 -9.81 1.03
N PHE A 44 3.14 -8.90 1.30
CA PHE A 44 2.40 -8.17 0.26
C PHE A 44 3.32 -7.30 -0.62
N VAL A 45 4.28 -6.59 -0.04
CA VAL A 45 5.21 -5.75 -0.80
C VAL A 45 6.21 -6.60 -1.60
N MET A 46 6.63 -7.73 -1.04
CA MET A 46 7.65 -8.59 -1.64
C MET A 46 7.08 -9.62 -2.62
N ASP A 47 5.76 -9.81 -2.70
CA ASP A 47 5.14 -10.72 -3.65
C ASP A 47 5.38 -10.24 -5.10
N PRO A 48 6.16 -10.98 -5.91
CA PRO A 48 6.45 -10.59 -7.29
C PRO A 48 5.19 -10.47 -8.15
N ARG A 49 4.09 -11.14 -7.78
CA ARG A 49 2.80 -11.09 -8.48
C ARG A 49 2.11 -9.74 -8.34
N HIS A 50 2.45 -8.95 -7.32
CA HIS A 50 1.93 -7.59 -7.16
C HIS A 50 2.70 -6.54 -7.98
N TYR A 51 3.92 -6.88 -8.44
CA TYR A 51 4.74 -6.01 -9.29
C TYR A 51 4.56 -6.24 -10.80
N VAL A 52 3.89 -7.33 -11.19
CA VAL A 52 3.79 -7.73 -12.59
C VAL A 52 2.33 -7.98 -12.93
N ASP A 53 1.60 -6.90 -13.17
CA ASP A 53 0.52 -6.98 -14.15
C ASP A 53 1.18 -6.76 -15.52
N PRO A 54 1.37 -7.81 -16.34
CA PRO A 54 2.00 -7.68 -17.66
C PRO A 54 1.16 -6.82 -18.63
N ALA A 55 -0.13 -6.57 -18.33
CA ALA A 55 -0.98 -5.66 -19.09
C ALA A 55 -0.91 -4.21 -18.57
N LYS A 56 -0.33 -3.98 -17.39
CA LYS A 56 -0.15 -2.64 -16.83
C LYS A 56 1.24 -2.16 -17.21
N ALA A 57 1.30 -1.08 -17.98
CA ALA A 57 2.55 -0.42 -18.31
C ALA A 57 3.35 -0.20 -17.01
N GLN A 58 4.50 -0.87 -16.90
CA GLN A 58 5.44 -0.61 -15.83
C GLN A 58 6.08 0.73 -16.14
N TYR A 59 5.61 1.78 -15.47
CA TYR A 59 6.23 3.09 -15.54
C TYR A 59 6.88 3.45 -14.20
N CYS A 60 8.10 3.96 -14.27
CA CYS A 60 8.77 4.61 -13.16
C CYS A 60 8.75 6.11 -13.43
N ASP A 61 8.07 6.87 -12.57
CA ASP A 61 8.05 8.34 -12.61
C ASP A 61 9.01 8.86 -11.55
N GLU A 62 10.08 9.51 -11.97
CA GLU A 62 10.90 10.35 -11.09
C GLU A 62 10.51 11.80 -11.30
N ARG A 63 10.14 12.52 -10.24
CA ARG A 63 9.72 13.92 -10.30
C ARG A 63 10.65 14.78 -9.47
N PHE A 64 10.97 15.94 -10.02
CA PHE A 64 11.92 16.88 -9.46
C PHE A 64 11.31 18.28 -9.54
N GLU A 65 11.59 19.08 -8.53
CA GLU A 65 11.27 20.50 -8.54
C GLU A 65 12.55 21.27 -8.90
N THR A 66 12.46 22.16 -9.89
CA THR A 66 13.60 23.00 -10.29
C THR A 66 13.80 24.12 -9.27
N THR A 67 14.96 24.75 -9.30
CA THR A 67 15.24 25.94 -8.48
C THR A 67 14.32 27.13 -8.80
N GLU A 68 13.63 27.08 -9.94
CA GLU A 68 12.69 28.09 -10.42
C GLU A 68 11.24 27.77 -10.01
N GLY A 69 11.01 26.62 -9.35
CA GLY A 69 9.70 26.16 -8.88
C GLY A 69 8.90 25.36 -9.92
N ASP A 70 9.53 24.97 -11.03
CA ASP A 70 8.89 24.13 -12.04
C ASP A 70 8.96 22.66 -11.66
N PHE A 71 7.91 21.90 -11.96
CA PHE A 71 7.91 20.45 -11.77
C PHE A 71 8.32 19.75 -13.07
N CYS A 72 9.46 19.07 -13.04
CA CYS A 72 9.98 18.26 -14.12
C CYS A 72 9.93 16.78 -13.74
N GLY A 73 9.95 15.87 -14.73
CA GLY A 73 10.03 14.44 -14.42
C GLY A 73 10.50 13.59 -15.58
N VAL A 74 11.02 12.40 -15.24
CA VAL A 74 11.45 11.37 -16.20
C VAL A 74 10.53 10.17 -16.03
N ARG A 75 9.95 9.69 -17.13
CA ARG A 75 9.12 8.50 -17.18
C ARG A 75 9.83 7.40 -17.96
N PHE A 76 10.16 6.30 -17.28
CA PHE A 76 10.65 5.09 -17.93
C PHE A 76 9.50 4.13 -18.16
N GLU A 77 9.24 3.74 -19.40
CA GLU A 77 8.18 2.79 -19.75
C GLU A 77 8.77 1.54 -20.41
N LYS A 78 8.33 0.37 -19.94
CA LYS A 78 8.72 -0.92 -20.53
C LYS A 78 7.62 -1.41 -21.47
N VAL A 79 7.92 -1.49 -22.76
CA VAL A 79 7.01 -2.02 -23.80
C VAL A 79 7.38 -3.48 -24.08
N GLN A 80 6.42 -4.39 -24.01
CA GLN A 80 6.59 -5.77 -24.47
C GLN A 80 6.08 -5.88 -25.92
N PHE A 81 6.89 -6.45 -26.81
CA PHE A 81 6.49 -6.80 -28.16
C PHE A 81 6.08 -8.27 -28.20
N SER A 82 4.92 -8.57 -28.81
CA SER A 82 4.39 -9.93 -29.04
C SER A 82 4.71 -10.43 -30.44
#